data_AF-A0A6S7D647-F1
#
_entry.id   AF-A0A6S7D647-F1
#
_cell.length_a   1.000
_cell.length_b   1.000
_cell.length_c   1.000
_cell.angle_alpha   90.00
_cell.angle_beta   90.00
_cell.angle_gamma   90.00
#
_symmetry.space_group_name_H-M   'P 1'
#
loop_
_entity.id
_entity.type
_entity.pdbx_description
1 polymer ?
#
loop_
_entity_poly.entity_id
_entity_poly.type
_entity_poly.pdbx_seq_one_letter_code
_entity_poly.pdbx_strand_id
1 'polypeptide(L)'
;MTGNGEQMMRSKPHDEAMVEVYRSDPALALETVNSILAGGDLGELLVVLRQMTQAFGGMQAVAEQARLNPTQLYRTLSPKGNPSLASLLAILRAMGLRLAVMPLADAAAPVRMG
;
A
#
# COMPACT_ATOMS: atom_id res chain seq x y z
N MET A 1 -31.40 -16.12 6.62
CA MET A 1 -30.35 -16.82 5.85
C MET A 1 -30.06 -16.00 4.62
N THR A 2 -28.85 -15.43 4.51
CA THR A 2 -28.18 -14.80 3.34
C THR A 2 -27.26 -13.70 3.89
N GLY A 3 -25.96 -13.59 3.64
CA GLY A 3 -25.00 -14.43 2.96
C GLY A 3 -23.63 -13.88 3.39
N ASN A 4 -22.86 -14.66 4.14
CA ASN A 4 -21.51 -14.29 4.62
C ASN A 4 -20.42 -15.11 3.91
N GLY A 5 -20.78 -15.83 2.84
CA GLY A 5 -19.93 -16.80 2.15
C GLY A 5 -19.15 -16.24 0.95
N GLU A 6 -19.55 -15.10 0.39
CA GLU A 6 -19.00 -14.62 -0.89
C GLU A 6 -17.72 -13.78 -0.74
N GLN A 7 -17.39 -13.31 0.47
CA GLN A 7 -16.18 -12.51 0.72
C GLN A 7 -14.94 -13.33 1.10
N MET A 8 -15.11 -14.59 1.52
CA MET A 8 -14.00 -15.41 2.06
C MET A 8 -13.16 -16.12 0.99
N MET A 9 -13.69 -16.29 -0.24
CA MET A 9 -13.01 -17.06 -1.30
C MET A 9 -12.38 -16.19 -2.40
N ARG A 10 -12.63 -14.87 -2.38
CA ARG A 10 -12.13 -13.93 -3.40
C ARG A 10 -10.81 -13.28 -3.03
N SER A 11 -10.27 -13.55 -1.85
CA SER A 11 -9.14 -12.81 -1.26
C SER A 11 -7.77 -13.37 -1.66
N LYS A 12 -7.54 -14.69 -1.61
CA LYS A 12 -6.26 -15.28 -2.02
C LYS A 12 -5.98 -15.26 -3.54
N PRO A 13 -6.92 -15.70 -4.41
CA PRO A 13 -6.64 -15.71 -5.85
C PRO A 13 -6.57 -14.30 -6.45
N HIS A 14 -7.25 -13.32 -5.85
CA HIS A 14 -7.14 -11.93 -6.27
C HIS A 14 -5.80 -11.30 -5.82
N ASP A 15 -5.36 -11.57 -4.59
CA ASP A 15 -4.05 -11.11 -4.10
C ASP A 15 -2.91 -11.66 -4.97
N GLU A 16 -2.93 -12.94 -5.34
CA GLU A 16 -1.91 -13.55 -6.21
C GLU A 16 -1.95 -12.99 -7.65
N ALA A 17 -3.14 -12.80 -8.23
CA ALA A 17 -3.28 -12.21 -9.56
C ALA A 17 -2.73 -10.78 -9.63
N MET A 18 -2.97 -9.96 -8.61
CA MET A 18 -2.46 -8.58 -8.58
C MET A 18 -0.95 -8.50 -8.39
N VAL A 19 -0.32 -9.50 -7.74
CA VAL A 19 1.13 -9.58 -7.61
C VAL A 19 1.82 -9.68 -8.97
N GLU A 20 1.28 -10.50 -9.87
CA GLU A 20 1.84 -10.63 -11.22
C GLU A 20 1.68 -9.36 -12.04
N VAL A 21 0.53 -8.69 -11.90
CA VAL A 21 0.24 -7.39 -12.54
C VAL A 21 1.25 -6.35 -12.08
N TYR A 22 1.41 -6.12 -10.77
CA TYR A 22 2.33 -5.11 -10.26
C TYR A 22 3.81 -5.42 -10.51
N ARG A 23 4.16 -6.70 -10.61
CA ARG A 23 5.52 -7.10 -11.01
C ARG A 23 5.79 -6.75 -12.48
N SER A 24 4.78 -6.88 -13.34
CA SER A 24 4.90 -6.64 -14.78
C SER A 24 4.75 -5.16 -15.16
N ASP A 25 4.00 -4.40 -14.35
CA ASP A 25 3.77 -2.97 -14.54
C ASP A 25 3.95 -2.18 -13.22
N PRO A 26 5.18 -1.77 -12.89
CA PRO A 26 5.45 -0.94 -11.72
C PRO A 26 4.82 0.45 -11.78
N ALA A 27 4.52 0.98 -12.99
CA ALA A 27 3.90 2.28 -13.14
C ALA A 27 2.44 2.24 -12.70
N LEU A 28 1.72 1.18 -13.09
CA LEU A 28 0.36 0.91 -12.59
C LEU A 28 0.35 0.76 -11.07
N ALA A 29 1.32 0.05 -10.49
CA ALA A 29 1.40 -0.10 -9.03
C ALA A 29 1.52 1.26 -8.31
N LEU A 30 2.33 2.17 -8.86
CA LEU A 30 2.48 3.53 -8.34
C LEU A 30 1.20 4.36 -8.50
N GLU A 31 0.55 4.28 -9.66
CA GLU A 31 -0.72 4.96 -9.92
C GLU A 31 -1.82 4.51 -8.95
N THR A 32 -1.94 3.20 -8.71
CA THR A 32 -2.90 2.63 -7.76
C THR A 32 -2.66 3.15 -6.35
N VAL A 33 -1.41 3.14 -5.86
CA VAL A 33 -1.07 3.67 -4.52
C VAL A 33 -1.45 5.15 -4.40
N ASN A 34 -1.13 5.97 -5.40
CA ASN A 34 -1.44 7.40 -5.37
C ASN A 34 -2.96 7.66 -5.43
N SER A 35 -3.69 6.87 -6.20
CA SER A 35 -5.15 6.96 -6.31
C SER A 35 -5.83 6.63 -4.98
N ILE A 36 -5.39 5.57 -4.30
CA ILE A 36 -5.91 5.21 -2.98
C ILE A 36 -5.58 6.28 -1.94
N LEU A 37 -4.34 6.80 -1.95
CA LEU A 37 -3.95 7.89 -1.06
C LEU A 37 -4.80 9.15 -1.26
N ALA A 38 -5.22 9.45 -2.49
CA ALA A 38 -6.13 10.55 -2.79
C ALA A 38 -7.56 10.28 -2.30
N GLY A 39 -8.01 9.02 -2.34
CA GLY A 39 -9.32 8.60 -1.81
C GLY A 39 -9.38 8.48 -0.28
N GLY A 40 -8.23 8.30 0.38
CA GLY A 40 -8.11 8.29 1.84
C GLY A 40 -8.45 6.95 2.52
N ASP A 41 -8.58 5.85 1.77
CA ASP A 41 -8.83 4.53 2.36
C ASP A 41 -7.51 3.86 2.79
N LEU A 42 -7.22 3.90 4.09
CA LEU A 42 -6.04 3.27 4.66
C LEU A 42 -6.09 1.73 4.54
N GLY A 43 -7.25 1.10 4.69
CA GLY A 43 -7.37 -0.35 4.65
C GLY A 43 -7.01 -0.90 3.27
N GLU A 44 -7.53 -0.25 2.23
CA GLU A 44 -7.21 -0.56 0.84
C GLU A 44 -5.73 -0.32 0.53
N LEU A 45 -5.16 0.80 1.02
CA LEU A 45 -3.74 1.10 0.85
C LEU A 45 -2.87 -0.03 1.41
N LEU A 46 -3.17 -0.52 2.61
CA LEU A 46 -2.40 -1.58 3.25
C LEU A 46 -2.49 -2.90 2.50
N VAL A 47 -3.65 -3.21 1.91
CA VAL A 47 -3.81 -4.39 1.05
C VAL A 47 -2.94 -4.29 -0.20
N VAL A 48 -2.98 -3.16 -0.90
CA VAL A 48 -2.16 -2.96 -2.11
C VAL A 48 -0.66 -2.97 -1.78
N LEU A 49 -0.23 -2.32 -0.70
CA LEU A 49 1.17 -2.37 -0.26
C LEU A 49 1.62 -3.80 0.10
N ARG A 50 0.71 -4.66 0.60
CA ARG A 50 1.00 -6.08 0.81
C ARG A 50 1.21 -6.82 -0.51
N GLN A 51 0.35 -6.59 -1.49
CA GLN A 51 0.47 -7.18 -2.83
C GLN A 51 1.78 -6.72 -3.50
N MET A 52 2.08 -5.42 -3.45
CA MET A 52 3.35 -4.88 -3.92
C MET A 52 4.55 -5.50 -3.19
N THR A 53 4.49 -5.64 -1.86
CA THR A 53 5.57 -6.32 -1.11
C THR A 53 5.88 -7.72 -1.66
N GLN A 54 4.85 -8.48 -2.07
CA GLN A 54 5.05 -9.80 -2.70
C GLN A 54 5.61 -9.71 -4.12
N ALA A 55 5.24 -8.67 -4.89
CA ALA A 55 5.80 -8.41 -6.22
C ALA A 55 7.28 -7.98 -6.16
N PHE A 56 7.66 -7.21 -5.14
CA PHE A 56 8.97 -6.62 -4.92
C PHE A 56 9.88 -7.51 -4.06
N GLY A 57 10.13 -8.74 -4.53
CA GLY A 57 11.08 -9.66 -3.88
C GLY A 57 10.53 -10.43 -2.68
N GLY A 58 9.26 -10.22 -2.32
CA GLY A 58 8.57 -11.01 -1.30
C GLY A 58 8.66 -10.42 0.11
N MET A 59 7.82 -10.94 0.99
CA MET A 59 7.69 -10.44 2.37
C MET A 59 8.99 -10.43 3.17
N GLN A 60 9.85 -11.43 2.96
CA GLN A 60 11.13 -11.54 3.68
C GLN A 60 12.09 -10.41 3.29
N ALA A 61 12.27 -10.20 1.99
CA ALA A 61 13.21 -9.20 1.46
C ALA A 61 12.81 -7.78 1.89
N VAL A 62 11.52 -7.44 1.75
CA VAL A 62 11.02 -6.11 2.14
C VAL A 62 11.08 -5.92 3.65
N ALA A 63 10.76 -6.95 4.45
CA ALA A 63 10.84 -6.85 5.91
C ALA A 63 12.28 -6.58 6.37
N GLU A 64 13.26 -7.30 5.82
CA GLU A 64 14.68 -7.09 6.13
C GLU A 64 15.14 -5.67 5.79
N GLN A 65 14.84 -5.20 4.57
CA GLN A 65 15.18 -3.84 4.13
C GLN A 65 14.48 -2.76 4.95
N ALA A 66 13.23 -3.00 5.36
CA ALA A 66 12.47 -2.10 6.23
C ALA A 66 12.87 -2.20 7.71
N ARG A 67 13.79 -3.12 8.08
CA ARG A 67 14.19 -3.45 9.46
C ARG A 67 13.01 -3.86 10.35
N LEU A 68 12.08 -4.61 9.77
CA LEU A 68 10.95 -5.22 10.44
C LEU A 68 11.11 -6.75 10.40
N ASN A 69 10.49 -7.45 11.33
CA ASN A 69 10.35 -8.90 11.14
C ASN A 69 9.14 -9.20 10.21
N PRO A 70 9.14 -10.33 9.46
CA PRO A 70 8.08 -10.65 8.52
C PRO A 70 6.68 -10.72 9.16
N THR A 71 6.57 -11.26 10.37
CA THR A 71 5.30 -11.33 11.11
C THR A 71 4.75 -9.95 11.45
N GLN A 72 5.62 -9.01 11.82
CA GLN A 72 5.28 -7.62 12.05
C GLN A 72 4.81 -6.99 10.74
N LEU A 73 5.54 -7.18 9.65
CA LEU A 73 5.13 -6.66 8.35
C LEU A 73 3.75 -7.20 7.91
N TYR A 74 3.46 -8.50 8.14
CA TYR A 74 2.15 -9.10 7.83
C TYR A 74 1.01 -8.45 8.61
N ARG A 75 1.21 -8.20 9.90
CA ARG A 75 0.22 -7.52 10.74
C ARG A 75 0.06 -6.05 10.33
N THR A 76 1.18 -5.38 10.07
CA THR A 76 1.22 -3.98 9.66
C THR A 76 0.49 -3.73 8.34
N LEU A 77 0.64 -4.62 7.35
CA LEU A 77 -0.01 -4.53 6.04
C LEU A 77 -1.32 -5.33 5.94
N SER A 78 -1.93 -5.64 7.09
CA SER A 78 -3.28 -6.22 7.10
C SER A 78 -4.33 -5.12 6.84
N PRO A 79 -5.57 -5.46 6.42
CA PRO A 79 -6.62 -4.47 6.20
C PRO A 79 -6.98 -3.64 7.45
N LYS A 80 -6.69 -4.18 8.64
CA LYS A 80 -6.89 -3.53 9.94
C LYS A 80 -5.58 -3.06 10.57
N GLY A 81 -4.50 -3.06 9.79
CA GLY A 81 -3.20 -2.59 10.25
C GLY A 81 -3.25 -1.09 10.58
N ASN A 82 -2.34 -0.67 11.44
CA ASN A 82 -2.17 0.73 11.79
C ASN A 82 -0.66 1.03 11.87
N PRO A 83 0.04 1.09 10.72
CA PRO A 83 1.46 1.42 10.72
C PRO A 83 1.69 2.79 11.36
N SER A 84 2.73 2.89 12.18
CA SER A 84 3.31 4.20 12.42
C SER A 84 3.78 4.81 11.09
N LEU A 85 3.77 6.14 10.97
CA LEU A 85 4.31 6.81 9.79
C LEU A 85 5.75 6.37 9.49
N ALA A 86 6.57 6.16 10.52
CA ALA A 86 7.95 5.69 10.38
C ALA A 86 8.02 4.31 9.72
N SER A 87 7.15 3.37 10.12
CA SER A 87 7.06 2.02 9.53
C SER A 87 6.58 2.10 8.08
N LEU A 88 5.56 2.89 7.80
CA LEU A 88 5.05 3.08 6.44
C LEU A 88 6.15 3.61 5.50
N LEU A 89 6.87 4.64 5.93
CA LEU A 89 7.99 5.20 5.16
C LEU A 89 9.13 4.21 4.98
N ALA A 90 9.42 3.35 5.96
CA ALA A 90 10.45 2.32 5.83
C ALA A 90 10.07 1.26 4.80
N ILE A 91 8.80 0.82 4.80
CA ILE A 91 8.27 -0.15 3.83
C ILE A 91 8.29 0.44 2.41
N LEU A 92 7.85 1.68 2.25
CA LEU A 92 7.92 2.36 0.95
C LEU A 92 9.37 2.47 0.45
N ARG A 93 10.32 2.87 1.31
CA ARG A 93 11.74 2.93 0.93
C ARG A 93 12.32 1.58 0.53
N ALA A 94 11.95 0.49 1.21
CA ALA A 94 12.37 -0.85 0.83
C ALA A 94 11.94 -1.21 -0.61
N MET A 95 10.77 -0.71 -1.03
CA MET A 95 10.27 -0.86 -2.40
C MET A 95 10.77 0.24 -3.37
N GLY A 96 11.69 1.11 -2.95
CA GLY A 96 12.20 2.21 -3.77
C GLY A 96 11.25 3.40 -3.92
N LEU A 97 10.23 3.50 -3.05
CA LEU A 97 9.17 4.52 -3.10
C LEU A 97 9.32 5.57 -1.99
N ARG A 98 8.67 6.72 -2.17
CA ARG A 98 8.55 7.79 -1.18
C ARG A 98 7.18 8.46 -1.26
N LEU A 99 6.70 8.99 -0.13
CA LEU A 99 5.55 9.89 -0.11
C LEU A 99 5.94 11.29 -0.60
N ALA A 100 4.99 11.99 -1.22
CA ALA A 100 5.08 13.39 -1.57
C ALA A 100 3.82 14.11 -1.08
N VAL A 101 3.99 15.35 -0.61
CA VAL A 101 2.87 16.21 -0.21
C VAL A 101 2.52 17.10 -1.39
N MET A 102 1.24 17.15 -1.75
CA MET A 102 0.71 17.98 -2.82
C MET A 102 -0.38 18.90 -2.27
N PRO A 103 -0.63 20.07 -2.88
CA PRO A 103 -1.82 20.86 -2.56
C PRO A 103 -3.08 20.02 -2.81
N LEU A 104 -4.08 20.14 -1.94
CA LEU A 104 -5.43 19.68 -2.26
C LEU A 104 -5.95 20.50 -3.45
N ALA A 105 -6.74 19.89 -4.33
CA ALA A 105 -7.16 20.50 -5.60
C ALA A 105 -7.88 21.87 -5.49
N ASP A 106 -8.24 22.31 -4.27
CA ASP A 106 -8.83 23.62 -3.97
C ASP A 106 -7.92 24.60 -3.18
N ALA A 107 -6.66 24.26 -2.91
CA ALA A 107 -5.75 25.13 -2.13
C ALA A 107 -4.96 26.15 -2.99
N ALA A 108 -5.23 26.23 -4.29
CA ALA A 108 -4.59 27.15 -5.22
C ALA A 108 -5.22 28.56 -5.18
N ALA A 109 -5.44 29.12 -4.00
CA ALA A 109 -5.45 30.57 -3.83
C ALA A 109 -4.08 30.96 -3.27
N PRO A 110 -3.21 31.65 -4.03
CA PRO A 110 -1.90 32.00 -3.54
C PRO A 110 -2.05 32.90 -2.32
N VAL A 111 -1.43 32.50 -1.21
CA VAL A 111 -1.19 33.41 -0.09
C VAL A 111 -0.30 34.53 -0.64
N ARG A 112 -0.92 35.68 -0.95
CA ARG A 112 -0.20 36.92 -1.23
C ARG A 112 0.48 37.32 0.06
N MET A 113 1.72 36.92 0.25
CA MET A 113 2.59 37.56 1.22
C MET A 113 2.93 38.93 0.64
N GLY A 114 2.30 39.96 1.21
CA GLY A 114 2.59 41.37 0.92
C GLY A 114 3.88 41.85 1.57
#